data_AF-A0A0N9M533-F1
#
_entry.id   AF-A0A0N9M533-F1
#
_cell.length_a   1.000
_cell.length_b   1.000
_cell.length_c   1.000
_cell.angle_alpha   90.00
_cell.angle_beta   90.00
_cell.angle_gamma   90.00
#
_symmetry.space_group_name_H-M   'P 1'
#
loop_
_entity.id
_entity.type
_entity.pdbx_description
1 polymer ?
#
loop_
_entity_poly.entity_id
_entity_poly.type
_entity_poly.pdbx_seq_one_letter_code
_entity_poly.pdbx_strand_id
1 'polypeptide(L)'
;MLTKMKNRKGFTLIELMIVVAIIAILAAIAVPQYKAYVMKARNKKAIAQVQLGRNAEASVQEQIDCYGVTNNLTLTSTTGGSGGGTILGGPLAPASVSSAGGVITGTNAVTSAVGTQPYEVAAGCIVRCSTEGTNNMTYQCVAIHIDGDTAYGVDGDNDATIYWVRNPNWPGTGTIAAGGTGTFPSGLTIPTVTTATDEFAGANGGGSPTTTWTAK
;
A
#
# COMPACT_ATOMS: atom_id res chain seq x y z
N MET A 1 -6.38 71.17 24.26
CA MET A 1 -6.47 69.70 24.34
C MET A 1 -5.12 69.12 23.93
N LEU A 2 -4.37 68.53 24.86
CA LEU A 2 -3.03 67.98 24.58
C LEU A 2 -3.17 66.53 24.10
N THR A 3 -3.02 66.29 22.80
CA THR A 3 -3.11 64.95 22.22
C THR A 3 -1.83 64.17 22.54
N LYS A 4 -1.92 63.24 23.49
CA LYS A 4 -0.85 62.33 23.88
C LYS A 4 -0.44 61.46 22.68
N MET A 5 0.66 61.82 22.01
CA MET A 5 1.25 61.01 20.93
C MET A 5 1.65 59.65 21.51
N LYS A 6 0.93 58.59 21.13
CA LYS A 6 1.28 57.22 21.50
C LYS A 6 2.59 56.87 20.78
N ASN A 7 3.68 56.69 21.53
CA ASN A 7 4.93 56.15 21.01
C ASN A 7 4.70 54.77 20.39
N ARG A 8 4.61 54.71 19.06
CA ARG A 8 4.61 53.44 18.32
C ARG A 8 6.03 52.89 18.36
N LYS A 9 6.33 52.05 19.35
CA LYS A 9 7.57 51.27 19.36
C LYS A 9 7.52 50.31 18.16
N GLY A 10 8.41 50.51 17.18
CA GLY A 10 8.58 49.61 16.05
C GLY A 10 9.35 48.36 16.46
N PHE A 11 9.18 47.28 15.69
CA PHE A 11 9.95 46.05 15.83
C PHE A 11 11.40 46.30 15.42
N THR A 12 12.37 45.87 16.22
CA THR A 12 13.80 46.05 15.92
C THR A 12 14.30 44.93 15.00
N LEU A 13 15.32 45.24 14.20
CA LEU A 13 15.98 44.22 13.37
C LEU A 13 16.61 43.11 14.21
N ILE A 14 17.12 43.44 15.40
CA ILE A 14 17.72 42.45 16.29
C ILE A 14 16.68 41.48 16.88
N GLU A 15 15.48 41.97 17.23
CA GLU A 15 14.37 41.11 17.65
C GLU A 15 13.99 40.12 16.54
N LEU A 16 13.95 40.57 15.28
CA LEU A 16 13.69 39.71 14.14
C LEU A 16 14.78 38.63 13.97
N MET A 17 16.06 39.00 14.08
CA MET A 17 17.17 38.06 13.92
C MET A 17 17.15 36.96 14.98
N ILE A 18 16.83 37.28 16.23
CA ILE A 18 16.71 36.29 17.30
C ILE A 18 15.55 35.34 17.04
N VAL A 19 14.39 35.86 16.61
CA VAL A 19 13.22 35.02 16.29
C VAL A 19 13.54 34.05 15.16
N VAL A 20 14.21 34.50 14.09
CA VAL A 20 14.63 33.64 12.98
C VAL A 20 15.63 32.57 13.45
N ALA A 21 16.58 32.93 14.31
CA ALA A 21 17.54 31.98 14.86
C ALA A 21 16.85 30.87 15.69
N ILE A 22 15.88 31.22 16.52
CA ILE A 22 15.10 30.26 17.31
C ILE A 22 14.30 29.33 16.37
N ILE A 23 13.61 29.89 15.37
CA ILE A 23 12.85 29.10 14.40
C ILE A 23 13.77 28.14 13.63
N ALA A 24 14.98 28.56 13.26
CA ALA A 24 15.94 27.71 12.56
C ALA A 24 16.37 26.49 13.41
N ILE A 25 16.63 26.69 14.71
CA ILE A 25 16.98 25.61 15.64
C ILE A 25 15.80 24.63 15.79
N LEU A 26 14.58 25.15 15.97
CA LEU A 26 13.39 24.31 16.10
C LEU A 26 13.11 23.52 14.81
N ALA A 27 13.23 24.16 13.64
CA ALA A 27 13.01 23.52 12.35
C ALA A 27 14.01 22.39 12.07
N ALA A 28 15.28 22.56 12.45
CA ALA A 28 16.31 21.54 12.27
C ALA A 28 15.98 20.22 12.99
N ILE A 29 15.31 20.29 14.15
CA ILE A 29 14.88 19.11 14.91
C ILE A 29 13.50 18.61 14.44
N ALA A 30 12.55 19.53 14.23
CA ALA A 30 11.16 19.19 13.94
C ALA A 30 10.97 18.56 12.55
N VAL A 31 11.69 19.03 11.52
CA VAL A 31 11.54 18.54 10.14
C VAL A 31 11.88 17.05 9.99
N PRO A 32 13.04 16.54 10.44
CA PRO A 32 13.34 15.11 10.32
C PRO A 32 12.39 14.24 11.13
N GLN A 33 11.98 14.69 12.33
CA GLN A 33 11.01 13.97 13.16
C GLN A 33 9.64 13.88 12.49
N TYR A 34 9.16 14.99 11.92
CA TYR A 34 7.90 15.02 11.18
C TYR A 34 7.93 14.10 9.96
N LYS A 35 9.02 14.10 9.18
CA LYS A 35 9.20 13.19 8.04
C LYS A 35 9.12 11.72 8.50
N ALA A 36 9.81 11.35 9.57
CA ALA A 36 9.75 9.98 10.10
C ALA A 36 8.33 9.59 10.58
N TYR A 37 7.60 10.51 11.20
CA TYR A 37 6.22 10.29 11.62
C TYR A 37 5.30 10.04 10.42
N VAL A 38 5.38 10.86 9.38
CA VAL A 38 4.59 10.70 8.14
C VAL A 38 4.93 9.37 7.45
N MET A 39 6.22 9.00 7.37
CA MET A 39 6.65 7.71 6.83
C MET A 39 6.03 6.53 7.60
N LYS A 40 6.02 6.58 8.93
CA LYS A 40 5.39 5.54 9.76
C LYS A 40 3.88 5.44 9.49
N ALA A 41 3.20 6.57 9.30
CA ALA A 41 1.78 6.59 8.97
C ALA A 41 1.50 5.97 7.59
N ARG A 42 2.34 6.29 6.59
CA ARG A 42 2.27 5.71 5.24
C ARG A 42 2.49 4.19 5.26
N ASN A 43 3.50 3.73 5.98
CA ASN A 43 3.78 2.29 6.13
C ASN A 43 2.63 1.56 6.84
N LYS A 44 1.98 2.19 7.83
CA LYS A 44 0.76 1.63 8.46
C LYS A 44 -0.40 1.49 7.47
N LYS A 45 -0.57 2.43 6.54
CA LYS A 45 -1.59 2.30 5.48
C LYS A 45 -1.31 1.10 4.59
N ALA A 46 -0.06 0.89 4.20
CA ALA A 46 0.33 -0.28 3.39
C ALA A 46 0.06 -1.59 4.13
N ILE A 47 0.40 -1.69 5.42
CA ILE A 47 0.08 -2.86 6.25
C ILE A 47 -1.44 -3.12 6.29
N ALA A 48 -2.24 -2.07 6.52
CA ALA A 48 -3.70 -2.20 6.55
C ALA A 48 -4.28 -2.70 5.22
N GLN A 49 -3.68 -2.31 4.08
CA GLN A 49 -4.10 -2.76 2.76
C GLN A 49 -3.84 -4.26 2.54
N VAL A 50 -2.70 -4.76 3.02
CA VAL A 50 -2.40 -6.19 2.94
C VAL A 50 -3.33 -7.01 3.86
N GLN A 51 -3.64 -6.50 5.05
CA GLN A 51 -4.63 -7.13 5.95
C GLN A 51 -6.04 -7.13 5.35
N LEU A 52 -6.43 -6.05 4.68
CA LEU A 52 -7.69 -5.98 3.94
C LEU A 52 -7.70 -7.01 2.80
N GLY A 53 -6.56 -7.20 2.12
CA GLY A 53 -6.38 -8.19 1.05
C GLY A 53 -6.63 -9.60 1.58
N ARG A 54 -5.94 -9.99 2.66
CA ARG A 54 -6.15 -11.25 3.38
C ARG A 54 -7.62 -11.51 3.71
N ASN A 55 -8.30 -10.54 4.32
CA ASN A 55 -9.70 -10.69 4.71
C ASN A 55 -10.61 -10.88 3.48
N ALA A 56 -10.31 -10.18 2.38
CA ALA A 56 -11.07 -10.32 1.14
C ALA A 56 -10.81 -11.67 0.46
N GLU A 57 -9.58 -12.16 0.47
CA GLU A 57 -9.21 -13.50 -0.02
C GLU A 57 -9.89 -14.60 0.79
N ALA A 58 -9.93 -14.49 2.12
CA ALA A 58 -10.69 -15.40 2.98
C ALA A 58 -12.19 -15.42 2.62
N SER A 59 -12.78 -14.26 2.32
CA SER A 59 -14.17 -14.17 1.91
C SER A 59 -14.43 -14.80 0.53
N VAL A 60 -13.51 -14.67 -0.43
CA VAL A 60 -13.62 -15.34 -1.73
C VAL A 60 -13.47 -16.85 -1.56
N GLN A 61 -12.52 -17.31 -0.74
CA GLN A 61 -12.34 -18.71 -0.41
C GLN A 61 -13.61 -19.33 0.18
N GLU A 62 -14.28 -18.66 1.11
CA GLU A 62 -15.56 -19.13 1.67
C GLU A 62 -16.70 -19.22 0.65
N GLN A 63 -16.67 -18.40 -0.40
CA GLN A 63 -17.70 -18.38 -1.44
C GLN A 63 -17.54 -19.50 -2.48
N ILE A 64 -16.29 -19.78 -2.88
CA ILE A 64 -16.02 -20.62 -4.07
C ILE A 64 -14.93 -21.68 -3.85
N ASP A 65 -14.47 -21.90 -2.63
CA ASP A 65 -13.41 -22.85 -2.27
C ASP A 65 -12.07 -22.62 -3.02
N CYS A 66 -11.80 -21.40 -3.48
CA CYS A 66 -10.50 -21.00 -4.03
C CYS A 66 -10.28 -19.49 -3.84
N TYR A 67 -9.04 -19.03 -4.01
CA TYR A 67 -8.62 -17.64 -3.88
C TYR A 67 -8.79 -16.84 -5.19
N GLY A 68 -8.55 -15.54 -5.10
CA GLY A 68 -8.72 -14.60 -6.20
C GLY A 68 -7.50 -13.74 -6.49
N VAL A 69 -7.70 -12.84 -7.45
CA VAL A 69 -6.71 -11.87 -7.87
C VAL A 69 -7.31 -10.48 -7.83
N THR A 70 -6.48 -9.46 -7.63
CA THR A 70 -6.94 -8.07 -7.72
C THR A 70 -7.34 -7.72 -9.16
N ASN A 71 -8.46 -7.02 -9.31
CA ASN A 71 -8.93 -6.49 -10.59
C ASN A 71 -9.67 -5.16 -10.39
N ASN A 72 -9.97 -4.45 -11.48
CA ASN A 72 -10.73 -3.21 -11.48
C ASN A 72 -11.90 -3.32 -12.48
N LEU A 73 -13.07 -3.71 -11.97
CA LEU A 73 -14.26 -4.03 -12.78
C LEU A 73 -15.52 -3.61 -12.01
N THR A 74 -16.69 -3.68 -12.67
CA THR A 74 -17.99 -3.65 -11.99
C THR A 74 -18.33 -5.05 -11.47
N LEU A 75 -19.15 -5.16 -10.43
CA LEU A 75 -19.60 -6.46 -9.91
C LEU A 75 -20.47 -7.25 -10.90
N THR A 76 -21.05 -6.56 -11.88
CA THR A 76 -21.84 -7.16 -12.97
C THR A 76 -20.98 -7.70 -14.11
N SER A 77 -19.71 -7.26 -14.20
CA SER A 77 -18.77 -7.67 -15.23
C SER A 77 -17.72 -8.64 -14.71
N THR A 78 -17.93 -9.25 -13.54
CA THR A 78 -16.92 -10.14 -12.97
C THR A 78 -16.71 -11.37 -13.84
N THR A 79 -15.49 -11.53 -14.34
CA THR A 79 -15.07 -12.67 -15.17
C THR A 79 -14.31 -13.74 -14.40
N GLY A 80 -14.17 -13.61 -13.08
CA GLY A 80 -13.23 -14.42 -12.30
C GLY A 80 -11.78 -14.08 -12.63
N GLY A 81 -10.83 -14.84 -12.08
CA GLY A 81 -9.41 -14.58 -12.28
C GLY A 81 -8.48 -15.62 -11.65
N SER A 82 -7.27 -15.72 -12.19
CA SER A 82 -6.22 -16.58 -11.67
C SER A 82 -4.84 -16.02 -12.04
N GLY A 83 -3.82 -16.37 -11.28
CA GLY A 83 -2.43 -15.98 -11.52
C GLY A 83 -2.14 -14.56 -11.05
N GLY A 84 -1.42 -13.80 -11.87
CA GLY A 84 -0.99 -12.45 -11.52
C GLY A 84 -2.13 -11.43 -11.60
N GLY A 85 -2.57 -10.87 -10.47
CA GLY A 85 -3.61 -9.83 -10.46
C GLY A 85 -3.20 -8.51 -11.09
N THR A 86 -4.18 -7.65 -11.34
CA THR A 86 -3.96 -6.26 -11.74
C THR A 86 -3.35 -5.48 -10.58
N ILE A 87 -2.33 -4.68 -10.85
CA ILE A 87 -1.77 -3.77 -9.85
C ILE A 87 -2.71 -2.57 -9.72
N LEU A 88 -3.28 -2.41 -8.53
CA LEU A 88 -4.19 -1.31 -8.22
C LEU A 88 -3.44 -0.18 -7.50
N GLY A 89 -3.82 1.05 -7.78
CA GLY A 89 -3.28 2.27 -7.18
C GLY A 89 -4.42 3.14 -6.63
N GLY A 90 -4.33 3.52 -5.36
CA GLY A 90 -5.37 4.27 -4.68
C GLY A 90 -5.22 5.80 -4.73
N PRO A 91 -6.30 6.56 -4.52
CA PRO A 91 -7.58 6.08 -4.00
C PRO A 91 -8.41 5.38 -5.07
N LEU A 92 -8.87 4.17 -4.76
CA LEU A 92 -9.79 3.41 -5.60
C LEU A 92 -10.92 2.91 -4.71
N ALA A 93 -12.15 3.30 -5.04
CA ALA A 93 -13.33 2.82 -4.35
C ALA A 93 -13.53 1.31 -4.59
N PRO A 94 -14.15 0.59 -3.66
CA PRO A 94 -14.58 -0.77 -3.92
C PRO A 94 -15.59 -0.78 -5.07
N ALA A 95 -15.57 -1.82 -5.90
CA ALA A 95 -16.52 -1.93 -7.00
C ALA A 95 -17.97 -1.98 -6.53
N SER A 96 -18.86 -1.44 -7.36
CA SER A 96 -20.30 -1.59 -7.21
C SER A 96 -20.90 -2.24 -8.46
N VAL A 97 -22.21 -2.44 -8.45
CA VAL A 97 -22.95 -2.93 -9.64
C VAL A 97 -22.92 -1.93 -10.81
N SER A 98 -22.73 -0.64 -10.54
CA SER A 98 -22.85 0.46 -11.50
C SER A 98 -21.54 1.19 -11.79
N SER A 99 -20.51 1.01 -10.96
CA SER A 99 -19.23 1.70 -11.08
C SER A 99 -18.09 0.72 -10.90
N ALA A 100 -17.11 0.79 -11.80
CA ALA A 100 -15.89 0.02 -11.69
C ALA A 100 -15.10 0.48 -10.45
N GLY A 101 -14.50 -0.48 -9.76
CA GLY A 101 -13.66 -0.24 -8.61
C GLY A 101 -12.81 -1.46 -8.30
N GLY A 102 -12.05 -1.38 -7.21
CA GLY A 102 -11.22 -2.50 -6.78
C GLY A 102 -12.08 -3.70 -6.40
N VAL A 103 -11.66 -4.87 -6.86
CA VAL A 103 -12.20 -6.18 -6.47
C VAL A 103 -11.07 -7.17 -6.28
N ILE A 104 -11.34 -8.20 -5.48
CA ILE A 104 -10.66 -9.49 -5.57
C ILE A 104 -11.64 -10.46 -6.21
N THR A 105 -11.22 -11.15 -7.26
CA THR A 105 -12.06 -12.12 -7.96
C THR A 105 -11.30 -13.37 -8.33
N GLY A 106 -11.95 -14.52 -8.15
CA GLY A 106 -11.38 -15.84 -8.41
C GLY A 106 -12.33 -16.71 -9.24
N THR A 107 -11.77 -17.71 -9.91
CA THR A 107 -12.53 -18.78 -10.55
C THR A 107 -12.05 -20.13 -10.03
N ASN A 108 -12.97 -20.94 -9.50
CA ASN A 108 -12.65 -22.30 -9.11
C ASN A 108 -12.46 -23.16 -10.36
N ALA A 109 -11.26 -23.73 -10.54
CA ALA A 109 -10.93 -24.51 -11.72
C ALA A 109 -11.75 -25.80 -11.88
N VAL A 110 -12.31 -26.33 -10.78
CA VAL A 110 -13.11 -27.58 -10.77
C VAL A 110 -14.58 -27.29 -10.99
N THR A 111 -15.15 -26.33 -10.24
CA THR A 111 -16.59 -26.04 -10.27
C THR A 111 -16.98 -24.97 -11.27
N SER A 112 -16.00 -24.24 -11.82
CA SER A 112 -16.22 -23.01 -12.61
C SER A 112 -16.98 -21.92 -11.85
N ALA A 113 -17.09 -22.02 -10.53
CA ALA A 113 -17.71 -20.99 -9.70
C ALA A 113 -16.84 -19.72 -9.72
N VAL A 114 -17.48 -18.58 -9.89
CA VAL A 114 -16.83 -17.26 -9.87
C VAL A 114 -17.23 -16.53 -8.60
N GLY A 115 -16.23 -16.09 -7.85
CA GLY A 115 -16.36 -15.36 -6.59
C GLY A 115 -15.82 -13.96 -6.75
N THR A 116 -16.44 -13.00 -6.08
CA THR A 116 -16.01 -11.59 -6.11
C THR A 116 -16.19 -10.97 -4.75
N GLN A 117 -15.15 -10.27 -4.29
CA GLN A 117 -15.22 -9.43 -3.11
C GLN A 117 -14.82 -8.00 -3.47
N PRO A 118 -15.67 -6.99 -3.21
CA PRO A 118 -15.28 -5.59 -3.35
C PRO A 118 -14.09 -5.25 -2.45
N TYR A 119 -13.13 -4.51 -2.99
CA TYR A 119 -11.86 -4.22 -2.34
C TYR A 119 -11.47 -2.75 -2.49
N GLU A 120 -11.31 -2.04 -1.37
CA GLU A 120 -10.91 -0.62 -1.38
C GLU A 120 -9.39 -0.46 -1.37
N VAL A 121 -8.88 0.43 -2.23
CA VAL A 121 -7.46 0.82 -2.21
C VAL A 121 -7.30 2.22 -1.64
N ALA A 122 -6.66 2.31 -0.47
CA ALA A 122 -6.44 3.57 0.22
C ALA A 122 -5.58 4.54 -0.60
N ALA A 123 -5.82 5.84 -0.43
CA ALA A 123 -5.08 6.89 -1.12
C ALA A 123 -3.57 6.77 -0.93
N GLY A 124 -2.84 6.74 -2.06
CA GLY A 124 -1.38 6.62 -2.09
C GLY A 124 -0.85 5.20 -1.91
N CYS A 125 -1.71 4.19 -1.76
CA CYS A 125 -1.29 2.79 -1.72
C CYS A 125 -1.29 2.16 -3.11
N ILE A 126 -0.30 1.30 -3.36
CA ILE A 126 -0.22 0.43 -4.52
C ILE A 126 -0.29 -0.99 -4.00
N VAL A 127 -1.14 -1.82 -4.58
CA VAL A 127 -1.44 -3.17 -4.09
C VAL A 127 -1.68 -4.14 -5.23
N ARG A 128 -1.36 -5.41 -4.99
CA ARG A 128 -1.66 -6.52 -5.88
C ARG A 128 -1.90 -7.77 -5.06
N CYS A 129 -2.99 -8.49 -5.33
CA CYS A 129 -3.16 -9.86 -4.88
C CYS A 129 -3.11 -10.79 -6.11
N SER A 130 -2.40 -11.90 -5.98
CA SER A 130 -2.18 -12.88 -7.03
C SER A 130 -2.34 -14.28 -6.46
N THR A 131 -2.68 -15.24 -7.31
CA THR A 131 -2.67 -16.67 -6.97
C THR A 131 -1.56 -17.39 -7.74
N GLU A 132 -1.35 -18.67 -7.46
CA GLU A 132 -0.47 -19.54 -8.26
C GLU A 132 -1.02 -19.78 -9.68
N GLY A 133 -2.30 -19.50 -9.90
CA GLY A 133 -2.97 -19.51 -11.20
C GLY A 133 -3.52 -20.84 -11.70
N THR A 134 -3.10 -21.97 -11.14
CA THR A 134 -3.56 -23.29 -11.59
C THR A 134 -4.94 -23.63 -11.02
N ASN A 135 -5.05 -23.68 -9.69
CA ASN A 135 -6.29 -24.05 -9.00
C ASN A 135 -6.77 -22.95 -8.03
N ASN A 136 -6.04 -21.83 -7.96
CA ASN A 136 -6.18 -20.77 -6.96
C ASN A 136 -6.21 -21.32 -5.52
N MET A 137 -5.31 -22.23 -5.20
CA MET A 137 -5.21 -22.88 -3.89
C MET A 137 -4.43 -22.06 -2.86
N THR A 138 -3.68 -21.06 -3.29
CA THR A 138 -3.03 -20.12 -2.38
C THR A 138 -3.00 -18.73 -3.01
N TYR A 139 -2.61 -17.74 -2.21
CA TYR A 139 -2.60 -16.36 -2.63
C TYR A 139 -1.41 -15.60 -2.04
N GLN A 140 -1.08 -14.50 -2.68
CA GLN A 140 -0.10 -13.56 -2.20
C GLN A 140 -0.62 -12.15 -2.40
N CYS A 141 -0.63 -11.34 -1.35
CA CYS A 141 -0.96 -9.91 -1.44
C CYS A 141 0.25 -9.07 -1.06
N VAL A 142 0.61 -8.11 -1.91
CA VAL A 142 1.69 -7.15 -1.68
C VAL A 142 1.15 -5.73 -1.73
N ALA A 143 1.54 -4.88 -0.77
CA ALA A 143 1.24 -3.46 -0.81
C ALA A 143 2.41 -2.57 -0.37
N ILE A 144 2.46 -1.37 -0.94
CA ILE A 144 3.39 -0.30 -0.57
C ILE A 144 2.67 1.05 -0.70
N HIS A 145 3.03 2.02 0.12
CA HIS A 145 2.62 3.40 -0.11
C HIS A 145 3.57 4.03 -1.13
N ILE A 146 3.09 4.82 -2.09
CA ILE A 146 3.90 5.45 -3.16
C ILE A 146 5.08 6.26 -2.60
N ASP A 147 4.84 7.01 -1.53
CA ASP A 147 5.87 7.74 -0.78
C ASP A 147 6.46 6.94 0.41
N GLY A 148 6.12 5.66 0.53
CA GLY A 148 6.61 4.76 1.57
C GLY A 148 7.95 4.14 1.15
N ASP A 149 8.75 3.77 2.14
CA ASP A 149 10.05 3.13 1.93
C ASP A 149 10.00 1.61 2.15
N THR A 150 8.84 1.08 2.54
CA THR A 150 8.69 -0.32 2.95
C THR A 150 7.49 -0.94 2.23
N ALA A 151 7.72 -2.06 1.56
CA ALA A 151 6.68 -2.92 1.00
C ALA A 151 6.34 -4.02 2.02
N TYR A 152 5.08 -4.43 2.01
CA TYR A 152 4.54 -5.47 2.89
C TYR A 152 3.89 -6.56 2.06
N GLY A 153 4.03 -7.80 2.50
CA GLY A 153 3.53 -8.99 1.82
C GLY A 153 2.84 -9.93 2.81
N VAL A 154 1.82 -10.63 2.36
CA VAL A 154 1.24 -11.80 3.05
C VAL A 154 1.05 -12.91 2.05
N ASP A 155 1.13 -14.12 2.58
CA ASP A 155 1.08 -15.37 1.85
C ASP A 155 -0.02 -16.26 2.47
N GLY A 156 -0.80 -16.93 1.63
CA GLY A 156 -1.84 -17.86 2.04
C GLY A 156 -1.30 -19.10 2.74
N ASP A 157 -0.07 -19.52 2.41
CA ASP A 157 0.57 -20.68 3.02
C ASP A 157 0.99 -20.41 4.48
N ASN A 158 1.19 -19.14 4.83
CA ASN A 158 1.46 -18.68 6.21
C ASN A 158 0.68 -17.40 6.54
N ASP A 159 -0.62 -17.55 6.73
CA ASP A 159 -1.55 -16.44 6.92
C ASP A 159 -1.36 -15.68 8.25
N ALA A 160 -0.55 -16.16 9.19
CA ALA A 160 -0.29 -15.43 10.44
C ALA A 160 0.75 -14.31 10.27
N THR A 161 1.66 -14.44 9.30
CA THR A 161 2.86 -13.59 9.21
C THR A 161 2.68 -12.49 8.18
N ILE A 162 3.20 -11.30 8.51
CA ILE A 162 3.36 -10.21 7.55
C ILE A 162 4.84 -10.08 7.24
N TYR A 163 5.19 -10.19 5.97
CA TYR A 163 6.54 -9.98 5.48
C TYR A 163 6.75 -8.51 5.12
N TRP A 164 7.99 -8.06 5.24
CA TRP A 164 8.37 -6.71 4.87
C TRP A 164 9.74 -6.66 4.23
N VAL A 165 9.91 -5.67 3.35
CA VAL A 165 11.19 -5.30 2.75
C VAL A 165 11.25 -3.79 2.63
N ARG A 166 12.40 -3.20 2.89
CA ARG A 166 12.65 -1.76 2.94
C ARG A 166 13.73 -1.32 1.95
N ASN A 167 13.46 -0.21 1.26
CA ASN A 167 14.41 0.53 0.45
C ASN A 167 14.15 2.04 0.58
N PRO A 168 15.06 2.82 1.17
CA PRO A 168 14.95 4.27 1.25
C PRO A 168 14.87 5.00 -0.09
N ASN A 169 15.19 4.32 -1.21
CA ASN A 169 15.13 4.89 -2.56
C ASN A 169 13.78 4.66 -3.27
N TRP A 170 12.85 3.88 -2.70
CA TRP A 170 11.53 3.66 -3.29
C TRP A 170 10.54 4.83 -3.23
N PRO A 171 10.55 5.71 -2.21
CA PRO A 171 9.59 6.81 -2.13
C PRO A 171 9.55 7.63 -3.42
N GLY A 172 8.38 7.72 -4.05
CA GLY A 172 8.14 8.50 -5.27
C GLY A 172 8.53 7.82 -6.59
N THR A 173 9.00 6.56 -6.56
CA THR A 173 9.38 5.82 -7.78
C THR A 173 8.26 4.93 -8.33
N GLY A 174 7.28 4.55 -7.51
CA GLY A 174 6.05 3.93 -7.97
C GLY A 174 5.11 4.96 -8.62
N THR A 175 4.10 4.49 -9.35
CA THR A 175 3.12 5.37 -10.00
C THR A 175 1.69 4.94 -9.68
N ILE A 176 0.78 5.91 -9.67
CA ILE A 176 -0.66 5.69 -9.60
C ILE A 176 -1.28 6.50 -10.73
N ALA A 177 -1.89 5.80 -11.69
CA ALA A 177 -2.50 6.38 -12.87
C ALA A 177 -3.98 6.72 -12.62
N ALA A 178 -4.51 7.63 -13.45
CA ALA A 178 -5.95 7.88 -13.48
C ALA A 178 -6.70 6.58 -13.81
N GLY A 179 -7.80 6.32 -13.10
CA GLY A 179 -8.55 5.08 -13.22
C GLY A 179 -8.09 3.95 -12.28
N GLY A 180 -7.10 4.19 -11.41
CA GLY A 180 -6.80 3.29 -10.30
C GLY A 180 -5.81 2.17 -10.61
N THR A 181 -5.06 2.27 -11.72
CA THR A 181 -3.94 1.37 -12.00
C THR A 181 -2.68 1.85 -11.28
N GLY A 182 -1.95 0.94 -10.66
CA GLY A 182 -0.68 1.23 -9.99
C GLY A 182 0.51 0.61 -10.71
N THR A 183 1.71 1.10 -10.43
CA THR A 183 2.98 0.42 -10.74
C THR A 183 3.85 0.44 -9.50
N PHE A 184 4.34 -0.73 -9.08
CA PHE A 184 5.25 -0.83 -7.94
C PHE A 184 6.57 -0.09 -8.20
N PRO A 185 7.26 0.36 -7.13
CA PRO A 185 8.60 0.94 -7.22
C PRO A 185 9.57 0.10 -8.05
N SER A 186 10.40 0.77 -8.85
CA SER A 186 11.44 0.09 -9.63
C SER A 186 12.40 -0.66 -8.70
N GLY A 187 12.67 -1.92 -9.02
CA GLY A 187 13.56 -2.77 -8.22
C GLY A 187 12.89 -3.44 -7.02
N LEU A 188 11.60 -3.21 -6.75
CA LEU A 188 10.83 -4.10 -5.86
C LEU A 188 10.64 -5.45 -6.56
N THR A 189 11.14 -6.51 -5.95
CA THR A 189 10.96 -7.88 -6.44
C THR A 189 9.92 -8.59 -5.60
N ILE A 190 8.90 -9.14 -6.27
CA ILE A 190 7.83 -9.92 -5.64
C ILE A 190 8.03 -11.39 -6.05
N PRO A 191 8.17 -12.32 -5.10
CA PRO A 191 8.31 -13.74 -5.41
C PRO A 191 7.03 -14.27 -6.07
N THR A 192 7.19 -15.25 -6.96
CA THR A 192 6.05 -15.87 -7.68
C THR A 192 5.33 -16.84 -6.76
N VAL A 193 4.00 -16.76 -6.72
CA VAL A 193 3.12 -17.57 -5.86
C VAL A 193 3.19 -19.06 -6.22
N THR A 194 3.34 -19.94 -5.23
CA THR A 194 3.32 -21.41 -5.40
C THR A 194 2.57 -22.10 -4.27
N THR A 195 2.02 -23.30 -4.49
CA THR A 195 1.02 -23.93 -3.58
C THR A 195 1.55 -24.59 -2.30
N ALA A 196 2.83 -24.46 -1.97
CA ALA A 196 3.42 -25.27 -0.88
C ALA A 196 4.68 -24.68 -0.25
N THR A 197 5.00 -23.41 -0.51
CA THR A 197 6.19 -22.79 0.07
C THR A 197 5.88 -21.41 0.57
N ASP A 198 6.53 -21.03 1.67
CA ASP A 198 6.50 -19.63 2.10
C ASP A 198 7.34 -18.80 1.13
N GLU A 199 6.67 -18.14 0.18
CA GLU A 199 7.33 -17.45 -0.92
C GLU A 199 8.15 -16.26 -0.46
N PHE A 200 7.78 -15.65 0.66
CA PHE A 200 8.47 -14.48 1.17
C PHE A 200 9.63 -14.83 2.08
N ALA A 201 9.62 -15.96 2.76
CA ALA A 201 10.69 -16.34 3.67
C ALA A 201 12.07 -16.40 2.96
N GLY A 202 12.88 -15.35 3.15
CA GLY A 202 14.23 -15.28 2.59
C GLY A 202 14.29 -14.96 1.10
N ALA A 203 13.16 -14.71 0.44
CA ALA A 203 13.14 -14.31 -0.96
C ALA A 203 13.71 -12.90 -1.16
N ASN A 204 14.39 -12.67 -2.28
CA ASN A 204 14.90 -11.35 -2.63
C ASN A 204 13.73 -10.38 -2.86
N GLY A 205 13.70 -9.29 -2.09
CA GLY A 205 12.72 -8.21 -2.24
C GLY A 205 13.27 -6.97 -2.93
N GLY A 206 14.56 -6.98 -3.31
CA GLY A 206 15.22 -5.85 -3.97
C GLY A 206 15.38 -4.60 -3.10
N GLY A 207 15.26 -4.78 -1.78
CA GLY A 207 15.49 -3.72 -0.81
C GLY A 207 16.98 -3.50 -0.53
N SER A 208 17.27 -2.35 0.07
CA SER A 208 18.59 -1.97 0.58
C SER A 208 18.34 -1.05 1.78
N PRO A 209 18.56 -1.46 3.04
CA PRO A 209 19.48 -2.52 3.47
C PRO A 209 18.87 -3.93 3.61
N THR A 210 17.54 -4.09 3.63
CA THR A 210 16.92 -5.43 3.70
C THR A 210 16.82 -6.00 2.29
N THR A 211 17.78 -6.81 1.89
CA THR A 211 17.78 -7.43 0.56
C THR A 211 16.65 -8.44 0.40
N THR A 212 16.33 -9.16 1.49
CA THR A 212 15.29 -10.18 1.50
C THR A 212 14.04 -9.74 2.25
N TRP A 213 12.91 -10.28 1.83
CA TRP A 213 11.66 -10.25 2.58
C TRP A 213 11.87 -10.93 3.95
N THR A 214 11.45 -10.24 5.01
CA THR A 214 11.67 -10.66 6.39
C THR A 214 10.34 -10.69 7.13
N ALA A 215 10.11 -11.70 7.96
CA ALA A 215 8.94 -11.75 8.84
C ALA A 215 8.97 -10.58 9.85
N LYS A 216 7.81 -9.97 10.07
CA LYS A 216 7.65 -8.85 11.01
C LYS A 216 7.38 -9.31 12.45
#